data_AF-A0A7S1MWL3-F1
#
_entry.id   AF-A0A7S1MWL3-F1
#
_cell.length_a   1.000
_cell.length_b   1.000
_cell.length_c   1.000
_cell.angle_alpha   90.00
_cell.angle_beta   90.00
_cell.angle_gamma   90.00
#
_symmetry.space_group_name_H-M   'P 1'
#
loop_
_entity.id
_entity.type
_entity.pdbx_description
1 polymer ?
#
loop_
_entity_poly.entity_id
_entity_poly.type
_entity_poly.pdbx_seq_one_letter_code
_entity_poly.pdbx_strand_id
1 'polypeptide(L)'
;TVAGFVVTSDRCAHWIHSGDSRIYWFRGARLVQRTMDHSYVQRLVDEGQLSEAEASTHPQSNLLTACLGTAQDPTSTSERFEGMEVGDTLMCCSDGLWHYFTAQEL
;
A
#
# COMPACT_ATOMS: atom_id res chain seq x y z
N THR A 1 9.40 -7.53 2.30
CA THR A 1 8.45 -6.45 2.59
C THR A 1 7.63 -6.82 3.81
N VAL A 2 6.87 -5.88 4.37
CA VAL A 2 5.86 -6.16 5.39
C VAL A 2 4.63 -5.30 5.12
N ALA A 3 3.47 -5.88 5.32
CA ALA A 3 2.19 -5.19 5.32
C ALA A 3 1.31 -5.90 6.35
N GLY A 4 0.73 -5.15 7.27
CA GLY A 4 -0.14 -5.69 8.31
C GLY A 4 -1.08 -4.62 8.84
N PHE A 5 -2.25 -5.05 9.30
CA PHE A 5 -3.23 -4.17 9.92
C PHE A 5 -3.85 -4.81 11.16
N VAL A 6 -4.35 -3.97 12.05
CA VAL A 6 -5.14 -4.33 13.21
C VAL A 6 -6.41 -3.50 13.21
N VAL A 7 -7.55 -4.15 13.44
CA VAL A 7 -8.84 -3.49 13.65
C VAL A 7 -9.19 -3.55 15.14
N THR A 8 -9.55 -2.40 15.69
CA THR A 8 -9.86 -2.24 17.11
C THR A 8 -11.36 -2.07 17.34
N SER A 9 -11.81 -2.32 18.57
CA SER A 9 -13.24 -2.30 18.93
C SER A 9 -13.91 -0.92 18.80
N ASP A 10 -13.13 0.16 18.79
CA ASP A 10 -13.57 1.53 18.56
C ASP A 10 -13.75 1.88 17.07
N ARG A 11 -13.68 0.88 16.17
CA ARG A 11 -13.81 1.02 14.71
C ARG A 11 -12.68 1.85 14.10
N CYS A 12 -11.47 1.64 14.60
CA CYS A 12 -10.25 2.15 14.00
C CYS A 12 -9.47 1.02 13.32
N ALA A 13 -8.81 1.37 12.22
CA ALA A 13 -7.77 0.55 11.60
C ALA A 13 -6.41 1.17 11.89
N HIS A 14 -5.46 0.33 12.27
CA HIS A 14 -4.05 0.68 12.31
C HIS A 14 -3.34 -0.18 11.29
N TRP A 15 -2.50 0.42 10.44
CA TRP A 15 -1.68 -0.36 9.55
C TRP A 15 -0.21 0.00 9.65
N ILE A 16 0.64 -0.95 9.26
CA ILE A 16 2.07 -0.78 9.11
C ILE A 16 2.49 -1.42 7.78
N HIS A 17 3.33 -0.72 7.02
CA HIS A 17 3.92 -1.31 5.82
C HIS A 17 5.37 -0.84 5.58
N SER A 18 6.13 -1.70 4.89
CA SER A 18 7.44 -1.37 4.34
C SER A 18 7.72 -2.20 3.08
N GLY A 19 7.93 -1.50 1.98
CA GLY A 19 8.13 -2.07 0.64
C GLY A 19 6.91 -1.88 -0.25
N ASP A 20 6.64 -2.85 -1.11
CA ASP A 20 5.62 -2.83 -2.17
C ASP A 20 4.44 -3.77 -1.91
N SER A 21 4.36 -4.40 -0.75
CA SER A 21 3.13 -5.09 -0.32
C SER A 21 2.14 -4.03 0.14
N ARG A 22 0.89 -4.17 -0.31
CA ARG A 22 -0.13 -3.13 -0.17
C ARG A 22 -1.25 -3.54 0.75
N ILE A 23 -1.81 -2.54 1.43
CA ILE A 23 -3.05 -2.67 2.21
C ILE A 23 -4.09 -1.76 1.56
N TYR A 24 -5.28 -2.30 1.32
CA TYR A 24 -6.42 -1.61 0.75
C TYR A 24 -7.56 -1.59 1.77
N TRP A 25 -8.26 -0.46 1.85
CA TRP A 25 -9.50 -0.31 2.57
C TRP A 25 -10.64 -0.01 1.60
N PHE A 26 -11.59 -0.94 1.50
CA PHE A 26 -12.78 -0.80 0.68
C PHE A 26 -14.03 -0.59 1.53
N ARG A 27 -14.95 0.21 1.00
CA ARG A 27 -16.33 0.32 1.46
C ARG A 27 -17.26 -0.09 0.32
N GLY A 28 -17.75 -1.33 0.38
CA GLY A 28 -18.37 -1.97 -0.77
C GLY A 28 -17.39 -2.01 -1.96
N ALA A 29 -17.80 -1.50 -3.12
CA ALA A 29 -16.96 -1.42 -4.32
C ALA A 29 -16.06 -0.17 -4.39
N ARG A 30 -16.07 0.70 -3.37
CA ARG A 30 -15.30 1.95 -3.38
C ARG A 30 -14.00 1.77 -2.60
N LEU A 31 -12.86 2.02 -3.25
CA LEU A 31 -11.59 2.19 -2.57
C LEU A 31 -11.62 3.46 -1.72
N VAL A 32 -11.43 3.32 -0.41
CA VAL A 32 -11.35 4.42 0.56
C VAL A 32 -9.92 4.91 0.71
N GLN A 33 -8.97 3.98 0.90
CA GLN A 33 -7.56 4.29 1.10
C GLN A 33 -6.70 3.08 0.70
N ARG A 34 -5.46 3.33 0.28
CA ARG A 34 -4.42 2.31 0.15
C ARG A 34 -3.08 2.82 0.70
N THR A 35 -2.18 1.89 1.06
CA THR A 35 -0.78 2.23 1.34
C THR A 35 -0.05 2.68 0.07
N MET A 36 0.97 3.52 0.24
CA MET A 36 1.86 3.98 -0.83
C MET A 36 3.18 3.21 -0.79
N ASP A 37 3.61 2.68 -1.94
CA ASP A 37 4.77 1.79 -1.98
C ASP A 37 6.05 2.51 -1.58
N HIS A 38 6.91 1.87 -0.79
CA HIS A 38 8.28 2.35 -0.59
C HIS A 38 9.15 1.86 -1.75
N SER A 39 8.89 2.42 -2.94
CA SER A 39 9.60 2.13 -4.18
C SER A 39 10.15 3.40 -4.83
N TYR A 40 11.16 3.23 -5.66
CA TYR A 40 11.76 4.34 -6.39
C TYR A 40 10.77 5.00 -7.34
N VAL A 41 9.95 4.18 -8.02
CA VAL A 41 8.93 4.68 -8.95
C VAL A 41 7.83 5.43 -8.22
N GLN A 42 7.46 5.03 -7.00
CA GLN A 42 6.50 5.77 -6.20
C GLN A 42 7.05 7.16 -5.84
N ARG A 43 8.33 7.26 -5.46
CA ARG A 43 8.96 8.57 -5.22
C ARG A 43 8.92 9.48 -6.45
N LEU A 44 9.13 8.92 -7.64
CA LEU A 44 9.02 9.69 -8.89
C LEU A 44 7.59 10.17 -9.18
N VAL A 45 6.58 9.36 -8.81
CA VAL A 45 5.17 9.77 -8.89
C VAL A 45 4.89 10.90 -7.91
N ASP A 46 5.37 10.78 -6.67
CA ASP A 46 5.17 11.80 -5.63
C ASP A 46 5.86 13.13 -6.01
N GLU A 47 7.00 13.07 -6.71
CA GLU A 47 7.72 14.22 -7.28
C GLU A 47 7.09 14.77 -8.58
N GLY A 48 6.02 14.15 -9.09
CA GLY A 48 5.33 14.54 -10.32
C GLY A 48 6.12 14.25 -11.61
N GLN A 49 7.15 13.41 -11.54
CA GLN A 49 7.99 13.02 -12.68
C GLN A 49 7.42 11.86 -13.47
N LEU A 50 6.56 11.03 -12.84
CA LEU A 50 5.83 9.95 -13.49
C LEU A 50 4.36 10.02 -13.11
N SER A 51 3.47 9.59 -14.01
CA SER A 51 2.10 9.22 -13.64
C SER A 51 2.05 7.84 -12.99
N GLU A 52 0.99 7.53 -12.24
CA GLU A 52 0.78 6.19 -11.67
C GLU A 52 0.77 5.09 -12.76
N ALA A 53 0.21 5.40 -13.94
CA ALA A 53 0.17 4.48 -15.07
C ALA A 53 1.58 4.19 -15.60
N GLU A 54 2.43 5.21 -15.74
CA GLU A 54 3.82 5.05 -16.18
C GLU A 54 4.66 4.32 -15.13
N ALA A 55 4.44 4.58 -13.84
CA ALA A 55 5.13 3.90 -12.75
C ALA A 55 4.88 2.38 -12.76
N SER A 56 3.66 1.95 -13.11
CA SER A 56 3.29 0.52 -13.13
C SER A 56 4.06 -0.31 -14.17
N THR A 57 4.44 0.32 -15.30
CA THR A 57 5.15 -0.31 -16.42
C THR A 57 6.63 0.06 -16.49
N HIS A 58 7.12 0.83 -15.51
CA HIS A 58 8.48 1.32 -15.49
C HIS A 58 9.49 0.17 -15.29
N PRO A 59 10.63 0.13 -16.00
CA PRO A 59 11.63 -0.95 -15.89
C PRO A 59 12.21 -1.15 -14.47
N GLN A 60 12.13 -0.10 -13.63
CA GLN A 60 12.59 -0.09 -12.25
C GLN A 60 11.45 -0.14 -11.22
N SER A 61 10.25 -0.61 -11.60
CA SER A 61 9.09 -0.72 -10.71
C SER A 61 9.37 -1.61 -9.48
N ASN A 62 10.23 -2.61 -9.64
CA ASN A 62 10.63 -3.53 -8.57
C ASN A 62 11.74 -2.97 -7.64
N LEU A 63 12.22 -1.74 -7.87
CA LEU A 63 13.28 -1.16 -7.05
C LEU A 63 12.70 -0.57 -5.75
N LEU A 64 12.86 -1.30 -4.65
CA LEU A 64 12.39 -0.89 -3.32
C LEU A 64 13.37 0.08 -2.65
N THR A 65 12.82 1.12 -2.03
CA THR A 65 13.57 2.09 -1.22
C THR A 65 13.57 1.72 0.27
N ALA A 66 12.64 0.88 0.72
CA ALA A 66 12.65 0.31 2.06
C ALA A 66 12.17 -1.16 2.06
N CYS A 67 12.92 -2.03 2.72
CA CYS A 67 12.51 -3.41 2.98
C CYS A 67 13.22 -3.97 4.22
N LEU A 68 12.55 -4.90 4.93
CA LEU A 68 13.12 -5.57 6.08
C LEU A 68 14.37 -6.37 5.69
N GLY A 69 15.41 -6.35 6.54
CA GLY A 69 16.61 -7.18 6.38
C GLY A 69 17.76 -6.52 5.61
N THR A 70 17.71 -5.21 5.35
CA THR A 70 18.86 -4.45 4.85
C THR A 70 19.81 -4.07 5.98
N ALA A 71 20.99 -3.55 5.63
CA ALA A 71 21.99 -3.11 6.62
C ALA A 71 21.56 -1.89 7.45
N GLN A 72 20.53 -1.17 7.00
CA GLN A 72 19.92 -0.05 7.72
C GLN A 72 18.55 -0.46 8.23
N ASP A 73 18.12 0.16 9.33
CA ASP A 73 16.77 -0.06 9.82
C ASP A 73 15.75 0.35 8.75
N PRO A 74 14.78 -0.52 8.44
CA PRO A 74 13.82 -0.28 7.38
C PRO A 74 12.86 0.84 7.76
N THR A 75 12.71 1.83 6.86
CA THR A 75 11.65 2.82 7.01
C THR A 75 10.29 2.13 6.89
N SER A 76 9.50 2.18 7.97
CA SER A 76 8.11 1.71 8.00
C SER A 76 7.16 2.89 8.14
N THR A 77 6.06 2.86 7.40
CA THR A 77 4.99 3.84 7.52
C THR A 77 3.88 3.21 8.34
N SER A 78 3.40 3.95 9.35
CA SER A 78 2.30 3.53 10.21
C SER A 78 1.23 4.61 10.22
N GLU A 79 -0.01 4.23 9.95
CA GLU A 79 -1.13 5.17 9.92
C GLU A 79 -2.32 4.60 10.70
N ARG A 80 -3.18 5.51 11.16
CA ARG A 80 -4.41 5.21 11.87
C ARG A 80 -5.58 5.83 11.13
N PHE A 81 -6.61 5.04 10.88
CA PHE A 81 -7.86 5.45 10.25
C PHE A 81 -9.01 5.26 11.23
N GLU A 82 -9.88 6.26 11.29
CA GLU A 82 -11.11 6.21 12.08
C GLU A 82 -12.32 5.99 11.17
N GLY A 83 -13.46 5.62 11.75
CA GLY A 83 -14.73 5.59 11.03
C GLY A 83 -14.91 4.37 10.14
N MET A 84 -14.30 3.24 10.51
CA MET A 84 -14.64 1.96 9.89
C MET A 84 -16.12 1.63 10.11
N GLU A 85 -16.75 1.08 9.08
CA GLU A 85 -18.15 0.65 9.11
C GLU A 85 -18.25 -0.87 9.02
N VAL A 86 -19.35 -1.42 9.56
CA VAL A 86 -19.63 -2.84 9.40
C VAL A 86 -19.84 -3.13 7.91
N GLY A 87 -19.07 -4.08 7.37
CA GLY A 87 -19.04 -4.40 5.95
C GLY A 87 -17.87 -3.78 5.17
N ASP A 88 -17.07 -2.91 5.81
CA ASP A 88 -15.79 -2.50 5.24
C ASP A 88 -14.82 -3.69 5.13
N THR A 89 -13.99 -3.69 4.09
CA THR A 89 -13.01 -4.74 3.82
C THR A 89 -11.60 -4.17 3.88
N LEU A 90 -10.74 -4.77 4.69
CA LEU A 90 -9.30 -4.56 4.64
C LEU A 90 -8.64 -5.74 3.93
N MET A 91 -7.87 -5.46 2.89
CA MET A 91 -7.16 -6.47 2.11
C MET A 91 -5.67 -6.18 2.16
N CYS A 92 -4.88 -7.20 2.48
CA CYS A 92 -3.43 -7.15 2.36
C CYS A 92 -3.01 -8.06 1.21
N CYS A 93 -2.17 -7.56 0.29
CA CYS A 93 -1.68 -8.35 -0.83
C CYS A 93 -0.24 -7.99 -1.21
N SER A 94 0.43 -8.91 -1.90
CA SER A 94 1.74 -8.66 -2.51
C SER A 94 1.59 -8.22 -3.97
N ASP A 95 2.71 -7.86 -4.58
CA ASP A 95 2.89 -7.57 -6.01
C ASP A 95 2.32 -8.65 -6.93
N GLY A 96 2.36 -9.92 -6.52
CA GLY A 96 1.70 -11.03 -7.21
C GLY A 96 0.19 -10.86 -7.44
N LEU A 97 -0.48 -9.93 -6.75
CA LEU A 97 -1.88 -9.56 -7.02
C LEU A 97 -1.96 -8.18 -7.66
N TRP A 98 -1.50 -7.13 -6.99
CA TRP A 98 -1.78 -5.74 -7.41
C TRP A 98 -1.08 -5.36 -8.71
N HIS A 99 -0.08 -6.12 -9.17
CA HIS A 99 0.55 -5.89 -10.46
C HIS A 99 -0.38 -6.22 -11.64
N TYR A 100 -1.35 -7.12 -11.44
CA TYR A 100 -2.22 -7.63 -12.50
C TYR A 100 -3.64 -7.05 -12.50
N PHE A 101 -4.04 -6.37 -11.43
CA PHE A 101 -5.39 -5.86 -11.24
C PHE A 101 -5.37 -4.41 -10.80
N THR A 102 -6.23 -3.60 -11.43
CA THR A 102 -6.52 -2.24 -11.01
C THR A 102 -7.38 -2.23 -9.74
N ALA A 103 -7.41 -1.09 -9.04
CA ALA A 103 -8.27 -0.93 -7.86
C ALA A 103 -9.78 -1.09 -8.13
N GLN A 104 -10.20 -1.00 -9.39
CA GLN A 104 -11.59 -1.21 -9.80
C GLN A 104 -11.90 -2.68 -10.09
N GLU A 105 -10.88 -3.48 -10.45
CA GLU A 105 -11.01 -4.91 -10.70
C GLU A 105 -10.89 -5.75 -9.41
N LEU A 106 -10.23 -5.19 -8.39
CA LEU A 106 -10.16 -5.73 -7.03
C LEU A 106 -11.49 -5.50 -6.28
#